data_AF-A0A7S2CFL4-F1
#
_entry.id   AF-A0A7S2CFL4-F1
#
_cell.length_a   1.000
_cell.length_b   1.000
_cell.length_c   1.000
_cell.angle_alpha   90.00
_cell.angle_beta   90.00
_cell.angle_gamma   90.00
#
_symmetry.space_group_name_H-M   'P 1'
#
loop_
_entity.id
_entity.type
_entity.pdbx_description
1 polymer ?
#
loop_
_entity_poly.entity_id
_entity_poly.type
_entity_poly.pdbx_seq_one_letter_code
_entity_poly.pdbx_strand_id
1 'polypeptide(L)'
;VEEFFGGGLFAAMFTLFQIMTFDSWAAILRPIIYKEPATAVLFFIFIGIAGIVLFNLMTAIVVKNSFDAITEDEEAMAQLKHMEHVKMQTELREMFKDMDDDGSGTLSQSEFTDVLDDVMFIRRIKMMDIDLEELPDIFEILDDGDGQVSMDEFCMGLMRMQGVAMSRDTLKATQRLKRINEGFSEMSQDMEKYSEETFETIENALDSSHENFLEIQGLTAEVLKQLNDIGIRKVVHESTCEL
;
A
#
# COMPACT_ATOMS: atom_id res chain seq x y z
N VAL A 1 -62.64 9.79 -21.51
CA VAL A 1 -62.68 9.59 -20.04
C VAL A 1 -63.19 8.20 -19.72
N GLU A 2 -64.43 7.82 -20.08
CA GLU A 2 -64.94 6.45 -19.82
C GLU A 2 -64.10 5.33 -20.45
N GLU A 3 -63.59 5.52 -21.67
CA GLU A 3 -62.77 4.50 -22.35
C GLU A 3 -61.45 4.18 -21.60
N PHE A 4 -60.82 5.20 -21.00
CA PHE A 4 -59.51 5.06 -20.33
C PHE A 4 -59.62 4.92 -18.80
N PHE A 5 -60.62 5.56 -18.18
CA PHE A 5 -60.79 5.62 -16.73
C PHE A 5 -62.09 4.96 -16.23
N GLY A 6 -62.98 4.52 -17.11
CA GLY A 6 -64.30 3.97 -16.74
C GLY A 6 -64.30 2.49 -16.33
N GLY A 7 -63.22 1.74 -16.62
CA GLY A 7 -63.07 0.32 -16.25
C GLY A 7 -62.71 0.07 -14.78
N GLY A 8 -62.84 1.08 -13.91
CA GLY A 8 -62.44 1.00 -12.50
C GLY A 8 -60.95 1.25 -12.27
N LEU A 9 -60.47 0.93 -11.05
CA LEU A 9 -59.13 1.28 -10.57
C LEU A 9 -58.01 0.76 -11.47
N PHE A 10 -58.11 -0.47 -11.96
CA PHE A 10 -57.06 -1.09 -12.79
C PHE A 10 -56.90 -0.36 -14.14
N ALA A 11 -58.01 0.00 -14.79
CA ALA A 11 -57.99 0.76 -16.05
C ALA A 11 -57.37 2.14 -15.86
N ALA A 12 -57.69 2.80 -14.73
CA ALA A 12 -57.08 4.08 -14.36
C ALA A 12 -55.56 3.93 -14.10
N MET A 13 -55.13 2.90 -13.37
CA MET A 13 -53.71 2.64 -13.11
C MET A 13 -52.93 2.34 -14.40
N PHE A 14 -53.51 1.54 -15.31
CA PHE A 14 -52.90 1.24 -16.61
C PHE A 14 -52.78 2.50 -17.48
N THR A 15 -53.82 3.33 -17.53
CA THR A 15 -53.79 4.61 -18.25
C THR A 15 -52.73 5.56 -17.69
N LEU A 16 -52.59 5.63 -16.36
CA LEU A 16 -51.55 6.45 -15.72
C LEU A 16 -50.14 5.91 -15.99
N PHE A 17 -49.96 4.59 -16.01
CA PHE A 17 -48.71 3.95 -16.42
C PHE A 17 -48.37 4.25 -17.90
N GLN A 18 -49.36 4.17 -18.78
CA GLN A 18 -49.20 4.52 -20.20
C GLN A 18 -48.77 5.99 -20.37
N ILE A 19 -49.42 6.91 -19.63
CA ILE A 19 -49.03 8.32 -19.62
C ILE A 19 -47.61 8.52 -19.07
N MET A 20 -47.25 7.81 -17.99
CA MET A 20 -45.90 7.88 -17.39
C MET A 20 -44.80 7.43 -18.36
N THR A 21 -45.06 6.44 -19.21
CA THR A 21 -44.12 5.96 -20.23
C THR A 21 -44.08 6.83 -21.49
N PHE A 22 -44.83 7.94 -21.49
CA PHE A 22 -45.05 8.82 -22.65
C PHE A 22 -45.64 8.12 -23.87
N ASP A 23 -46.25 6.95 -23.71
CA ASP A 23 -46.94 6.30 -24.81
C ASP A 23 -48.28 6.98 -25.06
N SER A 24 -48.46 7.55 -26.26
CA SER A 24 -49.73 8.08 -26.75
C SER A 24 -50.44 9.06 -25.80
N TRP A 25 -49.72 9.65 -24.84
CA TRP A 25 -50.27 10.42 -23.73
C TRP A 25 -51.08 11.63 -24.21
N ALA A 26 -50.64 12.28 -25.29
CA ALA A 26 -51.33 13.43 -25.86
C ALA A 26 -52.71 13.05 -26.45
N ALA A 27 -52.84 11.85 -27.03
CA ALA A 27 -54.11 11.36 -27.55
C ALA A 27 -55.11 11.07 -26.42
N ILE A 28 -54.61 10.60 -25.27
CA ILE A 28 -55.41 10.34 -24.07
C ILE A 28 -55.84 11.66 -23.40
N LEU A 29 -54.92 12.62 -23.25
CA LEU A 29 -55.17 13.84 -22.49
C LEU A 29 -55.90 14.93 -23.26
N ARG A 30 -55.66 15.10 -24.58
CA ARG A 30 -56.30 16.17 -25.36
C ARG A 30 -57.83 16.17 -25.26
N PRO A 31 -58.54 15.03 -25.45
CA PRO A 31 -60.01 15.00 -25.31
C PRO A 31 -60.50 15.35 -23.90
N ILE A 32 -59.70 15.09 -22.87
CA ILE A 32 -60.03 15.40 -21.47
C ILE A 32 -59.85 16.91 -21.23
N ILE A 33 -58.71 17.46 -21.65
CA ILE A 33 -58.40 18.89 -21.53
C ILE A 33 -59.37 19.75 -22.33
N TYR A 34 -59.83 19.30 -23.50
CA TYR A 34 -60.85 20.01 -24.29
C TYR A 34 -62.20 20.13 -23.55
N LYS A 35 -62.54 19.13 -22.72
CA LYS A 35 -63.78 19.16 -21.93
C LYS A 35 -63.60 19.91 -20.61
N GLU A 36 -62.45 19.73 -19.95
CA GLU A 36 -62.14 20.31 -18.65
C GLU A 36 -60.69 20.82 -18.62
N PRO A 37 -60.43 22.08 -19.03
CA PRO A 37 -59.08 22.60 -19.17
C PRO A 37 -58.27 22.63 -17.87
N ALA A 38 -58.93 22.73 -16.71
CA ALA A 38 -58.27 22.73 -15.40
C ALA A 38 -57.50 21.44 -15.12
N THR A 39 -57.93 20.30 -15.68
CA THR A 39 -57.27 19.00 -15.52
C THR A 39 -55.87 18.96 -16.15
N ALA A 40 -55.56 19.87 -17.08
CA ALA A 40 -54.24 19.97 -17.70
C ALA A 40 -53.14 20.14 -16.65
N VAL A 41 -53.36 20.98 -15.64
CA VAL A 41 -52.36 21.23 -14.57
C VAL A 41 -52.01 19.94 -13.83
N LEU A 42 -53.01 19.14 -13.47
CA LEU A 42 -52.82 17.87 -12.77
C LEU A 42 -52.00 16.89 -13.61
N PHE A 43 -52.35 16.72 -14.89
CA PHE A 43 -51.65 15.78 -15.74
C PHE A 43 -50.24 16.25 -16.13
N PHE A 44 -50.01 17.54 -16.33
CA PHE A 44 -48.66 18.06 -16.58
C PHE A 44 -47.75 17.90 -15.35
N ILE A 45 -48.27 18.12 -14.14
CA ILE A 45 -47.53 17.84 -12.91
C ILE A 45 -47.23 16.34 -12.78
N PHE A 46 -48.22 15.48 -13.04
CA PHE A 46 -48.02 14.03 -13.03
C PHE A 46 -46.96 13.58 -14.04
N ILE A 47 -47.07 14.01 -15.30
CA ILE A 47 -46.11 13.73 -16.37
C ILE A 47 -44.70 14.21 -15.99
N GLY A 48 -44.58 15.42 -15.44
CA GLY A 48 -43.30 15.97 -15.00
C GLY A 48 -42.66 15.17 -13.88
N ILE A 49 -43.39 14.89 -12.80
CA ILE A 49 -42.87 14.13 -11.66
C ILE A 49 -42.58 12.68 -12.06
N ALA A 50 -43.55 12.01 -12.68
CA ALA A 50 -43.41 10.61 -13.07
C ALA A 50 -42.29 10.41 -14.11
N GLY A 51 -42.16 11.34 -15.06
CA GLY A 51 -41.08 11.36 -16.03
C GLY A 51 -39.70 11.52 -15.37
N ILE A 52 -39.53 12.52 -14.50
CA ILE A 52 -38.27 12.73 -13.76
C ILE A 52 -37.90 11.50 -12.95
N VAL A 53 -38.86 10.91 -12.22
CA VAL A 53 -38.63 9.70 -11.42
C VAL A 53 -38.23 8.52 -12.31
N LEU A 54 -38.95 8.28 -13.41
CA LEU A 54 -38.68 7.19 -14.34
C LEU A 54 -37.30 7.33 -14.98
N PHE A 55 -36.94 8.52 -15.46
CA PHE A 55 -35.62 8.78 -16.05
C PHE A 55 -34.49 8.63 -15.04
N ASN A 56 -34.66 9.13 -13.82
CA ASN A 56 -33.67 8.98 -12.76
C ASN A 56 -33.47 7.51 -12.39
N LEU A 57 -34.55 6.73 -12.29
CA LEU A 57 -34.47 5.30 -12.02
C LEU A 57 -33.79 4.54 -13.15
N MET A 58 -34.17 4.81 -14.41
CA MET A 58 -33.56 4.20 -15.58
C MET A 58 -32.07 4.51 -15.65
N THR A 59 -31.70 5.77 -15.46
CA THR A 59 -30.30 6.22 -15.44
C THR A 59 -29.53 5.50 -14.34
N ALA A 60 -30.09 5.39 -13.13
CA ALA A 60 -29.45 4.68 -12.03
C ALA A 60 -29.19 3.21 -12.36
N ILE A 61 -30.15 2.51 -12.97
CA ILE A 61 -29.98 1.10 -13.38
C ILE A 61 -28.91 0.95 -14.45
N VAL A 62 -28.92 1.81 -15.48
CA VAL A 62 -27.93 1.77 -16.56
C VAL A 62 -26.53 2.06 -16.02
N VAL A 63 -26.39 3.09 -15.18
CA VAL A 63 -25.11 3.44 -14.54
C VAL A 63 -24.63 2.28 -13.68
N LYS A 64 -25.49 1.71 -12.83
CA LYS A 64 -25.14 0.55 -12.00
C LYS A 64 -24.64 -0.62 -12.84
N ASN A 65 -25.39 -1.03 -13.86
CA ASN A 65 -24.99 -2.15 -14.72
C ASN A 65 -23.66 -1.89 -15.44
N SER A 66 -23.41 -0.66 -15.87
CA SER A 66 -22.14 -0.28 -16.49
C SER A 66 -20.97 -0.35 -15.49
N PHE A 67 -21.16 0.10 -14.26
CA PHE A 67 -20.13 -0.01 -13.21
C PHE A 67 -19.90 -1.46 -12.80
N ASP A 68 -20.95 -2.24 -12.57
CA ASP A 68 -20.85 -3.66 -12.19
C ASP A 68 -20.09 -4.45 -13.28
N ALA A 69 -20.36 -4.18 -14.56
CA ALA A 69 -19.65 -4.82 -15.67
C ALA A 69 -18.15 -4.45 -15.73
N ILE A 70 -17.80 -3.19 -15.43
CA ILE A 70 -16.39 -2.76 -15.36
C ILE A 70 -15.68 -3.47 -14.20
N THR A 71 -16.31 -3.55 -13.02
CA THR A 71 -15.70 -4.20 -11.86
C THR A 71 -15.51 -5.70 -12.06
N GLU A 72 -16.48 -6.39 -12.68
CA GLU A 72 -16.37 -7.81 -12.96
C GLU A 72 -15.25 -8.09 -13.97
N ASP A 73 -15.09 -7.24 -15.00
CA ASP A 73 -14.01 -7.33 -15.98
C ASP A 73 -12.64 -7.05 -15.34
N GLU A 74 -12.53 -6.04 -14.48
CA GLU A 74 -11.31 -5.73 -13.72
C GLU A 74 -10.92 -6.88 -12.77
N GLU A 75 -11.87 -7.44 -12.02
CA GLU A 75 -11.64 -8.58 -11.14
C GLU A 75 -11.24 -9.83 -11.93
N ALA A 76 -11.91 -10.11 -13.04
CA ALA A 76 -11.58 -11.24 -13.92
C ALA A 76 -10.17 -11.08 -14.52
N MET A 77 -9.80 -9.88 -14.99
CA MET A 77 -8.46 -9.61 -15.48
C MET A 77 -7.40 -9.71 -14.38
N ALA A 78 -7.68 -9.23 -13.17
CA ALA A 78 -6.77 -9.33 -12.04
C ALA A 78 -6.54 -10.80 -11.63
N GLN A 79 -7.59 -11.62 -11.62
CA GLN A 79 -7.50 -13.04 -11.35
C GLN A 79 -6.70 -13.77 -12.43
N LEU A 80 -6.92 -13.46 -13.72
CA LEU A 80 -6.19 -14.06 -14.83
C LEU A 80 -4.69 -13.75 -14.73
N LYS A 81 -4.32 -12.48 -14.50
CA LYS A 81 -2.92 -12.08 -14.27
C LYS A 81 -2.31 -12.77 -13.05
N HIS A 82 -3.07 -12.91 -11.96
CA HIS A 82 -2.58 -13.60 -10.77
C HIS A 82 -2.31 -15.09 -11.05
N MET A 83 -3.21 -15.76 -11.77
CA MET A 83 -3.03 -17.16 -12.16
C MET A 83 -1.81 -17.35 -13.07
N GLU A 84 -1.61 -16.45 -14.04
CA GLU A 84 -0.42 -16.46 -14.90
C GLU A 84 0.87 -16.29 -14.08
N HIS A 85 0.88 -15.35 -13.13
CA HIS A 85 2.03 -15.12 -12.25
C HIS A 85 2.34 -16.33 -11.36
N VAL A 86 1.33 -16.96 -10.75
CA VAL A 86 1.50 -18.17 -9.92
C VAL A 86 1.99 -19.34 -10.76
N LYS A 87 1.44 -19.53 -11.95
CA LYS A 87 1.88 -20.58 -12.89
C LYS A 87 3.35 -20.40 -13.24
N MET A 88 3.74 -19.18 -13.62
CA MET A 88 5.12 -18.85 -13.95
C MET A 88 6.06 -19.10 -12.78
N GLN A 89 5.69 -18.66 -11.57
CA GLN A 89 6.50 -18.91 -10.36
C GLN A 89 6.71 -20.40 -10.12
N THR A 90 5.70 -21.22 -10.39
CA THR A 90 5.79 -22.68 -10.25
C THR A 90 6.76 -23.27 -11.28
N GLU A 91 6.65 -22.85 -12.55
CA GLU A 91 7.56 -23.28 -13.62
C GLU A 91 9.02 -22.89 -13.34
N LEU A 92 9.28 -21.65 -12.88
CA LEU A 92 10.62 -21.21 -12.49
C LEU A 92 11.18 -22.02 -11.31
N ARG A 93 10.35 -22.36 -10.33
CA ARG A 93 10.77 -23.19 -9.18
C ARG A 93 11.09 -24.62 -9.58
N GLU A 94 10.36 -25.19 -10.53
CA GLU A 94 10.69 -26.51 -11.09
C GLU A 94 12.02 -26.45 -11.85
N MET A 95 12.22 -25.42 -12.67
CA MET A 95 13.48 -25.21 -13.38
C MET A 95 14.66 -25.05 -12.41
N PHE A 96 14.51 -24.29 -11.33
CA PHE A 96 15.55 -24.15 -10.31
C PHE A 96 15.95 -25.51 -9.71
N LYS A 97 14.97 -26.38 -9.41
CA LYS A 97 15.25 -27.72 -8.87
C LYS A 97 15.93 -28.64 -9.87
N ASP A 98 15.65 -28.46 -11.16
CA ASP A 98 16.34 -29.19 -12.23
C ASP A 98 17.80 -28.72 -12.38
N MET A 99 18.16 -27.52 -11.87
CA MET A 99 19.50 -26.93 -11.93
C MET A 99 20.35 -27.18 -10.68
N ASP A 100 19.72 -27.28 -9.52
CA ASP A 100 20.35 -27.52 -8.22
C ASP A 100 20.74 -29.00 -8.08
N ASP A 101 21.81 -29.39 -8.79
CA ASP A 101 22.31 -30.77 -8.88
C ASP A 101 22.81 -31.30 -7.52
N ASP A 102 23.38 -30.43 -6.69
CA ASP A 102 23.91 -30.79 -5.37
C ASP A 102 22.86 -30.72 -4.25
N GLY A 103 21.70 -30.12 -4.53
CA GLY A 103 20.58 -29.98 -3.60
C GLY A 103 20.87 -29.01 -2.45
N SER A 104 21.79 -28.06 -2.66
CA SER A 104 22.17 -27.04 -1.68
C SER A 104 21.04 -26.04 -1.40
N GLY A 105 20.08 -25.91 -2.32
CA GLY A 105 19.04 -24.89 -2.28
C GLY A 105 19.48 -23.53 -2.82
N THR A 106 20.69 -23.46 -3.38
CA THR A 106 21.28 -22.30 -4.04
C THR A 106 21.91 -22.74 -5.37
N LEU A 107 22.12 -21.80 -6.30
CA LEU A 107 22.84 -22.06 -7.54
C LEU A 107 24.19 -21.37 -7.50
N SER A 108 25.26 -22.15 -7.63
CA SER A 108 26.60 -21.64 -7.86
C SER A 108 26.75 -21.12 -9.29
N GLN A 109 27.78 -20.29 -9.52
CA GLN A 109 28.08 -19.79 -10.86
C GLN A 109 28.35 -20.92 -11.88
N SER A 110 28.95 -22.02 -11.44
CA SER A 110 29.17 -23.21 -12.27
C SER A 110 27.87 -23.87 -12.68
N GLU A 111 26.99 -24.18 -11.73
CA GLU A 111 25.69 -24.83 -12.00
C GLU A 111 24.82 -23.97 -12.92
N PHE A 112 24.82 -22.65 -12.68
CA PHE A 112 24.08 -21.73 -13.53
C PHE A 112 24.63 -21.70 -14.97
N THR A 113 25.95 -21.69 -15.14
CA THR A 113 26.59 -21.61 -16.47
C THR A 113 26.41 -22.92 -17.24
N ASP A 114 26.52 -24.07 -16.57
CA ASP A 114 26.38 -25.39 -17.19
C ASP A 114 24.97 -25.59 -17.78
N VAL A 115 23.96 -25.00 -17.17
CA VAL A 115 22.56 -25.08 -17.63
C VAL A 115 22.25 -24.07 -18.74
N LEU A 116 22.97 -22.94 -18.83
CA LEU A 116 22.81 -22.00 -19.95
C LEU A 116 23.17 -22.62 -21.30
N ASP A 117 23.97 -23.69 -21.31
CA ASP A 117 24.27 -24.48 -22.49
C ASP A 117 23.17 -25.52 -22.84
N ASP A 118 22.21 -25.76 -21.94
CA ASP A 118 21.08 -26.65 -22.20
C ASP A 118 20.02 -25.96 -23.09
N VAL A 119 19.92 -26.46 -24.32
CA VAL A 119 18.92 -26.04 -25.32
C VAL A 119 17.49 -26.13 -24.79
N MET A 120 17.18 -27.12 -23.94
CA MET A 120 15.85 -27.28 -23.35
C MET A 120 15.55 -26.19 -22.32
N PHE A 121 16.52 -25.80 -21.51
CA PHE A 121 16.41 -24.69 -20.56
C PHE A 121 16.17 -23.37 -21.29
N ILE A 122 17.03 -23.03 -22.25
CA ILE A 122 16.91 -21.81 -23.05
C ILE A 122 15.55 -21.75 -23.77
N ARG A 123 15.08 -22.90 -24.27
CA ARG A 123 13.76 -22.98 -24.91
C ARG A 123 12.63 -22.73 -23.92
N ARG A 124 12.68 -23.28 -22.70
CA ARG A 124 11.66 -23.04 -21.66
C ARG A 124 11.62 -21.56 -21.28
N ILE A 125 12.77 -20.96 -20.97
CA ILE A 125 12.91 -19.53 -20.66
C ILE A 125 12.34 -18.66 -21.79
N LYS A 126 12.65 -18.95 -23.06
CA LYS A 126 12.08 -18.23 -24.21
C LYS A 126 10.56 -18.40 -24.34
N MET A 127 10.01 -19.57 -24.03
CA MET A 127 8.55 -19.77 -24.01
C MET A 127 7.86 -18.95 -22.92
N MET A 128 8.60 -18.57 -21.88
CA MET A 128 8.13 -17.70 -20.80
C MET A 128 8.33 -16.20 -21.09
N ASP A 129 8.76 -15.84 -22.30
CA ASP A 129 9.03 -14.46 -22.73
C ASP A 129 10.15 -13.78 -21.94
N ILE A 130 11.20 -14.55 -21.63
CA ILE A 130 12.42 -14.07 -20.98
C ILE A 130 13.57 -14.14 -21.99
N ASP A 131 14.21 -13.00 -22.27
CA ASP A 131 15.36 -12.91 -23.17
C ASP A 131 16.68 -12.86 -22.39
N LEU A 132 17.32 -14.02 -22.24
CA LEU A 132 18.64 -14.15 -21.60
C LEU A 132 19.80 -13.78 -22.54
N GLU A 133 19.58 -13.77 -23.86
CA GLU A 133 20.63 -13.51 -24.85
C GLU A 133 21.23 -12.09 -24.76
N GLU A 134 20.49 -11.15 -24.17
CA GLU A 134 20.91 -9.74 -24.07
C GLU A 134 21.76 -9.44 -22.81
N LEU A 135 21.86 -10.40 -21.89
CA LEU A 135 22.44 -10.19 -20.56
C LEU A 135 23.60 -11.18 -20.30
N PRO A 136 24.84 -10.89 -20.72
CA PRO A 136 25.98 -11.77 -20.48
C PRO A 136 26.32 -11.96 -18.99
N ASP A 137 25.80 -11.09 -18.12
CA ASP A 137 26.06 -11.08 -16.68
C ASP A 137 24.80 -11.46 -15.86
N ILE A 138 23.90 -12.33 -16.35
CA ILE A 138 22.65 -12.68 -15.64
C ILE A 138 22.92 -13.13 -14.22
N PHE A 139 23.95 -13.95 -14.00
CA PHE A 139 24.31 -14.42 -12.67
C PHE A 139 24.57 -13.25 -11.71
N GLU A 140 25.35 -12.25 -12.12
CA GLU A 140 25.62 -11.03 -11.32
C GLU A 140 24.34 -10.21 -11.09
N ILE A 141 23.40 -10.29 -12.03
CA ILE A 141 22.10 -9.61 -11.97
C ILE A 141 21.08 -10.34 -11.07
N LEU A 142 21.32 -11.60 -10.76
CA LEU A 142 20.48 -12.37 -9.85
C LEU A 142 21.08 -12.40 -8.43
N ASP A 143 22.39 -12.60 -8.33
CA ASP A 143 23.18 -12.63 -7.09
C ASP A 143 23.11 -11.30 -6.34
N ASP A 144 22.85 -11.33 -5.03
CA ASP A 144 22.91 -10.15 -4.16
C ASP A 144 24.35 -9.78 -3.71
N GLY A 145 25.30 -10.64 -4.07
CA GLY A 145 26.74 -10.49 -3.87
C GLY A 145 27.31 -11.44 -2.83
N ASP A 146 26.58 -12.49 -2.45
CA ASP A 146 27.08 -13.62 -1.67
C ASP A 146 27.78 -14.68 -2.55
N GLY A 147 27.68 -14.53 -3.87
CA GLY A 147 28.30 -15.40 -4.87
C GLY A 147 27.47 -16.64 -5.19
N GLN A 148 26.22 -16.69 -4.75
CA GLN A 148 25.24 -17.74 -4.98
C GLN A 148 23.90 -17.12 -5.39
N VAL A 149 23.03 -17.91 -6.01
CA VAL A 149 21.68 -17.46 -6.37
C VAL A 149 20.67 -18.37 -5.68
N SER A 150 19.98 -17.84 -4.69
CA SER A 150 18.87 -18.54 -4.03
C SER A 150 17.66 -18.69 -4.96
N MET A 151 16.77 -19.63 -4.63
CA MET A 151 15.52 -19.84 -5.38
C MET A 151 14.69 -18.57 -5.51
N ASP A 152 14.63 -17.76 -4.46
CA ASP A 152 13.83 -16.54 -4.47
C ASP A 152 14.48 -15.46 -5.34
N GLU A 153 15.81 -15.35 -5.36
CA GLU A 153 16.54 -14.45 -6.28
C GLU A 153 16.39 -14.86 -7.74
N PHE A 154 16.52 -16.15 -8.03
CA PHE A 154 16.29 -16.70 -9.36
C PHE A 154 14.86 -16.38 -9.84
N CYS A 155 13.85 -16.71 -9.04
CA CYS A 155 12.45 -16.47 -9.41
C CYS A 155 12.15 -14.97 -9.57
N MET A 156 12.49 -14.16 -8.57
CA MET A 156 12.21 -12.72 -8.61
C MET A 156 12.96 -12.01 -9.73
N GLY A 157 14.23 -12.38 -9.96
CA GLY A 157 15.05 -11.77 -10.98
C GLY A 157 14.56 -12.10 -12.39
N LEU A 158 14.21 -13.37 -12.66
CA LEU A 158 13.64 -13.76 -13.96
C LEU A 158 12.22 -13.22 -14.17
N MET A 159 11.39 -13.14 -13.12
CA MET A 159 10.07 -12.49 -13.20
C MET A 159 10.18 -11.00 -13.53
N ARG A 160 11.19 -10.32 -13.01
CA ARG A 160 11.47 -8.90 -13.35
C ARG A 160 11.92 -8.72 -14.80
N MET A 161 12.56 -9.73 -15.39
CA MET A 161 12.97 -9.70 -16.79
C MET A 161 11.81 -9.98 -17.75
N GLN A 162 10.67 -10.48 -17.26
CA GLN A 162 9.51 -10.80 -18.08
C GLN A 162 8.68 -9.56 -18.45
N GLY A 163 8.34 -9.41 -19.73
CA GLY A 163 7.25 -8.55 -20.22
C GLY A 163 7.63 -7.15 -20.72
N VAL A 164 8.66 -6.50 -20.15
CA VAL A 164 9.29 -5.32 -20.74
C VAL A 164 10.78 -5.54 -20.64
N ALA A 165 11.50 -5.51 -21.76
CA ALA A 165 12.96 -5.60 -21.77
C ALA A 165 13.55 -4.50 -20.87
N MET A 166 13.82 -4.85 -19.61
CA MET A 166 14.49 -3.95 -18.70
C MET A 166 15.94 -3.91 -19.16
N SER A 167 16.42 -2.71 -19.49
CA SER A 167 17.82 -2.57 -19.86
C SER A 167 18.73 -3.17 -18.77
N ARG A 168 19.82 -3.79 -19.18
CA ARG A 168 20.86 -4.27 -18.26
C ARG A 168 21.20 -3.25 -17.17
N ASP A 169 21.31 -1.99 -17.56
CA ASP A 169 21.69 -0.90 -16.68
C ASP A 169 20.59 -0.59 -15.64
N THR A 170 19.32 -0.69 -16.03
CA THR A 170 18.19 -0.56 -15.08
C THR A 170 18.15 -1.71 -14.08
N LEU A 171 18.37 -2.95 -14.52
CA LEU A 171 18.44 -4.13 -13.64
C LEU A 171 19.57 -3.99 -12.61
N LYS A 172 20.79 -3.68 -13.07
CA LYS A 172 21.95 -3.45 -12.18
C LYS A 172 21.71 -2.26 -11.23
N ALA A 173 21.03 -1.20 -11.69
CA ALA A 173 20.67 -0.08 -10.82
C ALA A 173 19.68 -0.48 -9.72
N THR A 174 18.65 -1.28 -10.04
CA THR A 174 17.67 -1.77 -9.07
C THR A 174 18.31 -2.66 -8.00
N GLN A 175 19.21 -3.57 -8.36
CA GLN A 175 19.94 -4.38 -7.39
C GLN A 175 20.85 -3.53 -6.49
N ARG A 176 21.60 -2.58 -7.07
CA ARG A 176 22.44 -1.66 -6.28
C ARG A 176 21.61 -0.86 -5.29
N LEU A 177 20.42 -0.41 -5.69
CA LEU A 177 19.48 0.28 -4.79
C LEU A 177 18.99 -0.64 -3.67
N LYS A 178 18.67 -1.91 -3.95
CA LYS A 178 18.30 -2.90 -2.93
C LYS A 178 19.40 -3.03 -1.87
N ARG A 179 20.65 -3.26 -2.31
CA ARG A 179 21.81 -3.40 -1.43
C ARG A 179 22.09 -2.15 -0.59
N ILE A 180 21.93 -0.96 -1.18
CA ILE A 180 22.03 0.32 -0.45
C ILE A 180 20.93 0.42 0.61
N ASN A 181 19.70 0.02 0.29
CA ASN A 181 18.58 0.10 1.21
C ASN A 181 18.72 -0.87 2.41
N GLU A 182 19.21 -2.08 2.16
CA GLU A 182 19.54 -3.04 3.22
C GLU A 182 20.66 -2.52 4.13
N GLY A 183 21.76 -2.02 3.55
CA GLY A 183 22.83 -1.39 4.34
C GLY A 183 22.37 -0.16 5.11
N PHE A 184 21.40 0.60 4.58
CA PHE A 184 20.80 1.73 5.31
C PHE A 184 19.94 1.26 6.49
N SER A 185 19.21 0.15 6.34
CA SER A 185 18.43 -0.43 7.42
C SER A 185 19.32 -0.94 8.56
N GLU A 186 20.41 -1.64 8.22
CA GLU A 186 21.41 -2.09 9.22
C GLU A 186 22.04 -0.89 9.93
N MET A 187 22.50 0.11 9.18
CA MET A 187 23.08 1.33 9.77
C MET A 187 22.09 2.07 10.66
N SER A 188 20.80 2.08 10.33
CA SER A 188 19.75 2.67 11.18
C SER A 188 19.59 1.91 12.50
N GLN A 189 19.64 0.58 12.48
CA GLN A 189 19.56 -0.25 13.69
C GLN A 189 20.80 -0.06 14.56
N ASP A 190 21.99 -0.01 13.96
CA ASP A 190 23.23 0.27 14.68
C ASP A 190 23.17 1.66 15.33
N MET A 191 22.67 2.66 14.62
CA MET A 191 22.53 4.02 15.13
C MET A 191 21.55 4.10 16.32
N GLU A 192 20.45 3.36 16.27
CA GLU A 192 19.50 3.24 17.38
C GLU A 192 20.17 2.63 18.63
N LYS A 193 20.89 1.52 18.44
CA LYS A 193 21.62 0.86 19.52
C LYS A 193 22.71 1.76 20.13
N TYR A 194 23.51 2.43 19.32
CA TYR A 194 24.52 3.38 19.80
C TYR A 194 23.90 4.56 20.54
N SER A 195 22.75 5.04 20.09
CA SER A 195 22.01 6.09 20.79
C SER A 195 21.60 5.63 22.19
N GLU A 196 21.05 4.43 22.34
CA GLU A 196 20.67 3.89 23.66
C GLU A 196 21.88 3.76 24.60
N GLU A 197 22.98 3.17 24.12
CA GLU A 197 24.21 3.00 24.92
C GLU A 197 24.82 4.34 25.36
N THR A 198 24.79 5.35 24.48
CA THR A 198 25.31 6.69 24.81
C THR A 198 24.41 7.43 25.79
N PHE A 199 23.08 7.30 25.69
CA PHE A 199 22.15 7.86 26.67
C PHE A 199 22.36 7.24 28.06
N GLU A 200 22.49 5.92 28.15
CA GLU A 200 22.73 5.23 29.42
C GLU A 200 24.06 5.66 30.06
N THR A 201 25.11 5.84 29.24
CA THR A 201 26.41 6.34 29.73
C THR A 201 26.31 7.76 30.28
N ILE A 202 25.56 8.65 29.60
CA ILE A 202 25.35 10.03 30.04
C ILE A 202 24.55 10.07 31.34
N GLU A 203 23.50 9.26 31.47
CA GLU A 203 22.67 9.18 32.68
C GLU A 203 23.50 8.75 33.89
N ASN A 204 24.28 7.67 33.75
CA ASN A 204 25.20 7.19 34.79
C ASN A 204 26.23 8.26 35.21
N ALA A 205 26.77 9.02 34.25
CA ALA A 205 27.70 10.10 34.54
C ALA A 205 27.02 11.27 35.28
N LEU A 206 25.77 11.57 34.93
CA LEU A 206 24.98 12.61 35.59
C LEU A 206 24.68 12.24 37.05
N ASP A 207 24.30 11.00 37.29
CA ASP A 207 24.02 10.47 38.63
C ASP A 207 25.27 10.52 39.52
N SER A 208 26.41 10.05 39.00
CA SER A 208 27.69 10.14 39.72
C SER A 208 28.07 11.59 40.03
N SER A 209 27.84 12.52 39.09
CA SER A 209 28.08 13.94 39.34
C SER A 209 27.14 14.53 40.41
N HIS A 210 25.90 14.05 40.48
CA HIS A 210 24.94 14.47 41.51
C HIS A 210 25.37 14.00 42.90
N GLU A 211 25.77 12.73 43.03
CA GLU A 211 26.28 12.18 44.29
C GLU A 211 27.52 12.94 44.79
N ASN A 212 28.49 13.18 43.90
CA ASN A 212 29.69 13.96 44.23
C ASN A 212 29.34 15.37 44.73
N PHE A 213 28.31 16.01 44.13
CA PHE A 213 27.87 17.33 44.56
C PHE A 213 27.25 17.32 45.95
N LEU A 214 26.44 16.31 46.28
CA LEU A 214 25.87 16.13 47.62
C LEU A 214 26.97 15.91 48.68
N GLU A 215 28.00 15.14 48.35
CA GLU A 215 29.16 14.93 49.24
C GLU A 215 29.89 16.25 49.52
N ILE A 216 30.16 17.06 48.49
CA ILE A 216 30.78 18.39 48.65
C ILE A 216 29.90 19.30 49.51
N GLN A 217 28.57 19.28 49.34
CA GLN A 217 27.65 20.04 50.20
C GLN A 217 27.70 19.58 51.65
N GLY A 218 27.79 18.26 51.90
CA GLY A 218 27.96 17.70 53.24
C GLY A 218 29.26 18.17 53.90
N LEU A 219 30.38 18.06 53.19
CA LEU A 219 31.70 18.50 53.67
C LEU A 219 31.72 20.01 53.96
N THR A 220 31.15 20.83 53.07
CA THR A 220 31.08 22.29 53.28
C THR A 220 30.22 22.65 54.50
N ALA A 221 29.10 21.96 54.71
CA ALA A 221 28.27 22.13 55.91
C ALA A 221 29.04 21.74 57.19
N GLU A 222 29.82 20.67 57.14
CA GLU A 222 30.64 20.23 58.27
C GLU A 222 31.78 21.21 58.58
N VAL A 223 32.46 21.72 57.56
CA VAL A 223 33.47 22.80 57.72
C VAL A 223 32.84 24.05 58.33
N LEU A 224 31.67 24.48 57.85
CA LEU A 224 30.95 25.63 58.40
C LEU A 224 30.57 25.42 59.87
N LYS A 225 30.14 24.20 60.23
CA LYS A 225 29.84 23.83 61.61
C LYS A 225 31.09 23.87 62.49
N GLN A 226 32.20 23.28 62.04
CA GLN A 226 33.47 23.33 62.76
C GLN A 226 33.97 24.76 62.96
N LEU A 227 33.87 25.62 61.94
CA LEU A 227 34.23 27.05 62.06
C LEU A 227 33.35 27.79 63.09
N ASN A 228 32.07 27.44 63.18
CA ASN A 228 31.16 27.99 64.19
C ASN A 228 31.49 27.47 65.60
N ASP A 229 31.82 26.18 65.74
CA ASP A 229 32.16 25.52 67.01
C ASP A 229 33.51 25.99 67.57
N ILE A 230 34.49 26.31 66.71
CA ILE A 230 35.77 26.94 67.09
C ILE A 230 35.57 28.38 67.63
N GLY A 231 34.35 28.92 67.55
CA GLY A 231 33.98 30.15 68.24
C GLY A 231 34.35 31.43 67.48
N ILE A 232 34.53 31.37 66.15
CA ILE A 232 34.69 32.61 65.35
C ILE A 232 33.48 33.53 65.54
N ARG A 233 32.29 33.00 65.80
CA ARG A 233 31.13 33.82 66.15
C ARG A 233 31.32 34.61 67.45
N LYS A 234 32.07 34.07 68.42
CA LYS A 234 32.44 34.76 69.66
C LYS A 234 33.46 35.87 69.38
N VAL A 235 34.47 35.58 68.56
CA VAL A 235 35.50 36.57 68.17
C VAL A 235 34.91 37.72 67.34
N VAL A 236 34.00 37.43 66.40
CA VAL A 236 33.31 38.47 65.62
C VAL A 236 32.36 39.27 66.51
N HIS A 237 31.62 38.64 67.43
CA HIS A 237 30.71 39.38 68.31
C HIS A 237 31.45 40.23 69.34
N GLU A 238 32.55 39.74 69.90
CA GLU A 238 33.46 40.53 70.76
C GLU A 238 34.10 41.68 69.98
N SER A 239 34.53 41.47 68.73
CA SER A 239 35.08 42.55 67.89
C SER A 239 34.06 43.62 67.47
N THR A 240 32.76 43.27 67.39
CA THR A 240 31.69 44.23 67.05
C THR A 240 31.08 44.95 68.25
N CYS A 241 31.24 44.43 69.48
CA CYS A 241 30.78 45.10 70.70
C CYS A 241 31.84 46.06 71.30
N GLU A 242 33.06 46.06 70.75
CA GLU A 242 34.13 47.03 71.07
C GLU A 242 34.19 48.23 70.08
N LEU A 243 33.16 48.42 69.25
CA LEU A 243 32.92 49.60 68.42
C LEU A 243 31.63 50.32 68.86
#